data_AF-A0A267EST0-F1
#
_entry.id   AF-A0A267EST0-F1
#
_cell.length_a   1.000
_cell.length_b   1.000
_cell.length_c   1.000
_cell.angle_alpha   90.00
_cell.angle_beta   90.00
_cell.angle_gamma   90.00
#
_symmetry.space_group_name_H-M   'P 1'
#
loop_
_entity.id
_entity.type
_entity.pdbx_description
1 polymer ?
#
loop_
_entity_poly.entity_id
_entity_poly.type
_entity_poly.pdbx_seq_one_letter_code
_entity_poly.pdbx_strand_id
1 'polypeptide(L)'
;MRRSSLMTNVKSLRDEQERVQKKTFTNWINTYLITCQPPCKISDLFTEIKDGTRLLLLLEVLSGNKLQKENRGNMQRVHCLSNVRTALSFLESKQVRQI
;
A
#
# COMPACT_ATOMS: atom_id res chain seq x y z
N MET A 1 -10.45 -23.31 -31.12
CA MET A 1 -9.48 -22.23 -31.41
C MET A 1 -9.97 -20.81 -31.05
N ARG A 2 -11.09 -20.29 -31.58
CA ARG A 2 -11.54 -18.89 -31.33
C ARG A 2 -11.80 -18.53 -29.85
N ARG A 3 -12.40 -19.43 -29.06
CA ARG A 3 -12.63 -19.23 -27.61
C ARG A 3 -11.33 -19.10 -26.80
N SER A 4 -10.29 -19.87 -27.17
CA SER A 4 -8.99 -19.82 -26.50
C SER A 4 -8.27 -18.50 -26.74
N SER A 5 -8.33 -17.96 -27.97
CA SER A 5 -7.73 -16.67 -28.31
C SER A 5 -8.44 -15.50 -27.62
N LEU A 6 -9.77 -15.57 -27.47
CA LEU A 6 -10.53 -14.58 -26.71
C LEU A 6 -10.13 -14.56 -25.22
N MET A 7 -9.95 -15.73 -24.61
CA MET A 7 -9.51 -15.84 -23.21
C MET A 7 -8.08 -15.32 -23.01
N THR A 8 -7.17 -15.57 -23.95
CA THR A 8 -5.81 -15.01 -23.92
C THR A 8 -5.84 -13.47 -23.98
N ASN A 9 -6.68 -12.90 -24.84
CA ASN A 9 -6.81 -11.44 -24.97
C ASN A 9 -7.43 -10.80 -23.72
N VAL A 10 -8.47 -11.42 -23.15
CA VAL A 10 -9.08 -10.95 -21.90
C VAL A 10 -8.09 -11.01 -20.74
N LYS A 11 -7.27 -12.08 -20.66
CA LYS A 11 -6.21 -12.20 -19.66
C LYS A 11 -5.14 -11.12 -19.84
N SER A 12 -4.65 -10.90 -21.07
CA SER A 12 -3.66 -9.86 -21.35
C SER A 12 -4.15 -8.45 -21.00
N LEU A 13 -5.43 -8.16 -21.25
CA LEU A 13 -6.02 -6.87 -20.89
C LEU A 13 -6.11 -6.69 -19.37
N ARG A 14 -6.46 -7.75 -18.64
CA ARG A 14 -6.49 -7.73 -17.17
C ARG A 14 -5.08 -7.55 -16.59
N ASP A 15 -4.10 -8.29 -17.09
CA ASP A 15 -2.72 -8.21 -16.60
C ASP A 15 -2.15 -6.79 -16.83
N GLU A 16 -2.47 -6.16 -17.96
CA GLU A 16 -2.07 -4.78 -18.25
C GLU A 16 -2.80 -3.77 -17.35
N GLN A 17 -4.09 -3.95 -17.10
CA GLN A 17 -4.84 -3.12 -16.15
C GLN A 17 -4.25 -3.21 -14.74
N GLU A 18 -3.94 -4.41 -14.25
CA GLU A 18 -3.31 -4.62 -12.94
C GLU A 18 -1.93 -3.96 -12.89
N ARG A 19 -1.12 -4.09 -13.95
CA ARG A 19 0.20 -3.45 -14.05
C ARG A 19 0.09 -1.93 -13.99
N VAL A 20 -0.83 -1.34 -14.75
CA VAL A 20 -1.06 0.11 -14.78
C VAL A 20 -1.57 0.61 -13.43
N GLN A 21 -2.52 -0.08 -12.80
CA GLN A 21 -3.04 0.27 -11.48
C GLN A 21 -1.94 0.21 -10.41
N LYS A 22 -1.15 -0.88 -10.40
CA LYS A 22 0.01 -1.01 -9.50
C LYS A 22 0.97 0.16 -9.68
N LYS A 23 1.37 0.47 -10.93
CA LYS A 23 2.30 1.56 -11.21
C LYS A 23 1.75 2.92 -10.78
N THR A 24 0.49 3.19 -11.10
CA THR A 24 -0.18 4.45 -10.72
C THR A 24 -0.21 4.62 -9.21
N PHE A 25 -0.61 3.57 -8.47
CA PHE A 25 -0.69 3.63 -7.02
C PHE A 25 0.70 3.73 -6.37
N THR A 26 1.70 3.00 -6.86
CA THR A 26 3.10 3.13 -6.41
C THR A 26 3.61 4.55 -6.59
N ASN A 27 3.38 5.15 -7.76
CA ASN A 27 3.80 6.53 -8.04
C ASN A 27 3.09 7.53 -7.13
N TRP A 28 1.78 7.38 -6.95
CA TRP A 28 0.99 8.22 -6.07
C TRP A 28 1.45 8.14 -4.61
N ILE A 29 1.72 6.95 -4.07
CA ILE A 29 2.29 6.80 -2.74
C ILE A 29 3.64 7.53 -2.63
N ASN A 30 4.50 7.38 -3.65
CA ASN A 30 5.82 8.00 -3.66
C ASN A 30 5.77 9.54 -3.67
N THR A 31 4.70 10.17 -4.18
CA THR A 31 4.56 11.64 -4.09
C THR A 31 4.38 12.13 -2.66
N TYR A 32 3.87 11.29 -1.75
CA TYR A 32 3.75 11.60 -0.33
C TYR A 32 4.94 11.09 0.49
N LEU A 33 5.44 9.89 0.21
CA LEU A 33 6.56 9.32 0.97
C LEU A 33 7.88 10.13 0.80
N ILE A 34 8.05 10.82 -0.32
CA ILE A 34 9.21 11.68 -0.55
C ILE A 34 9.17 12.95 0.31
N THR A 35 7.99 13.37 0.80
CA THR A 35 7.85 14.53 1.69
C THR A 35 8.09 14.18 3.16
N CYS A 36 8.23 12.89 3.49
CA CYS A 36 8.62 12.44 4.83
C CYS A 36 10.06 12.85 5.17
N GLN A 37 10.37 12.91 6.47
CA GLN A 37 11.73 13.07 6.98
C GLN A 37 12.13 11.84 7.82
N PRO A 38 13.10 11.01 7.38
CA PRO A 38 13.81 11.09 6.11
C PRO A 38 12.92 10.72 4.90
N PRO A 39 13.24 11.21 3.68
CA PRO A 39 12.52 10.86 2.47
C PRO A 39 12.58 9.35 2.21
N CYS A 40 11.45 8.75 1.79
CA CYS A 40 11.40 7.34 1.44
C CYS A 40 10.61 7.10 0.14
N LYS A 41 10.85 5.95 -0.50
CA LYS A 41 10.18 5.54 -1.74
C LYS A 41 9.99 4.03 -1.76
N ILE A 42 8.86 3.58 -2.27
CA ILE A 42 8.56 2.18 -2.58
C ILE A 42 8.80 1.88 -4.06
N SER A 43 9.31 0.69 -4.33
CA SER A 43 9.49 0.11 -5.66
C SER A 43 8.45 -0.99 -5.93
N ASP A 44 8.14 -1.82 -4.92
CA ASP A 44 7.08 -2.81 -4.99
C ASP A 44 6.02 -2.58 -3.89
N LEU A 45 4.84 -2.17 -4.35
CA LEU A 45 3.68 -1.90 -3.53
C LEU A 45 3.31 -3.04 -2.59
N PHE A 46 3.27 -4.28 -3.10
CA PHE A 46 2.74 -5.41 -2.35
C PHE A 46 3.71 -5.90 -1.30
N THR A 47 5.02 -5.84 -1.56
CA THR A 47 6.01 -6.25 -0.58
C THR A 47 6.27 -5.17 0.46
N GLU A 48 6.34 -3.91 0.04
CA GLU A 48 6.82 -2.82 0.92
C GLU A 48 5.72 -2.18 1.78
N ILE A 49 4.44 -2.41 1.47
CA ILE A 49 3.31 -1.99 2.32
C ILE A 49 2.91 -3.09 3.32
N LYS A 50 3.30 -4.35 3.08
CA LYS A 50 2.79 -5.55 3.78
C LYS A 50 3.01 -5.55 5.29
N ASP A 51 4.11 -4.96 5.75
CA ASP A 51 4.43 -4.90 7.18
C ASP A 51 3.67 -3.79 7.93
N GLY A 52 2.89 -2.98 7.21
CA GLY A 52 2.11 -1.85 7.74
C GLY A 52 2.91 -0.59 8.05
N THR A 53 4.25 -0.63 8.01
CA THR A 53 5.09 0.52 8.43
C THR A 53 4.92 1.69 7.46
N ARG A 54 5.02 1.41 6.16
CA ARG A 54 4.86 2.44 5.11
C ARG A 54 3.41 2.86 4.91
N LEU A 55 2.46 1.97 5.21
CA LEU A 55 1.04 2.32 5.25
C LEU A 55 0.78 3.38 6.31
N LEU A 56 1.30 3.19 7.52
CA LEU A 56 1.17 4.16 8.60
C LEU A 56 1.82 5.49 8.24
N LEU A 57 3.04 5.49 7.68
CA LEU A 57 3.69 6.72 7.20
C LEU A 57 2.84 7.48 6.17
N LEU A 58 2.25 6.77 5.21
CA LEU A 58 1.36 7.37 4.22
C LEU A 58 0.14 8.01 4.89
N LEU A 59 -0.50 7.30 5.84
CA LEU A 59 -1.67 7.81 6.57
C LEU A 59 -1.33 9.02 7.45
N GLU A 60 -0.14 9.05 8.03
CA GLU A 60 0.33 10.23 8.77
C GLU A 60 0.47 11.45 7.87
N VAL A 61 1.11 11.30 6.71
CA VAL A 61 1.29 12.41 5.76
C VAL A 61 -0.06 12.89 5.20
N LEU A 62 -0.94 11.96 4.83
CA LEU A 62 -2.25 12.29 4.27
C LEU A 62 -3.17 12.97 5.30
N SER A 63 -3.11 12.55 6.56
CA SER A 63 -4.03 13.03 7.59
C SER A 63 -3.47 14.16 8.45
N GLY A 64 -2.16 14.41 8.39
CA GLY A 64 -1.44 15.32 9.28
C GLY A 64 -1.34 14.86 10.74
N ASN A 65 -1.81 13.66 11.08
CA ASN A 65 -1.78 13.12 12.44
C ASN A 65 -0.60 12.18 12.62
N LYS A 66 0.07 12.21 13.78
CA LYS A 66 1.08 11.20 14.12
C LYS A 66 0.42 9.89 14.53
N LEU A 67 0.92 8.78 14.00
CA LEU A 67 0.45 7.43 14.29
C LEU A 67 1.53 6.64 15.00
N GLN A 68 1.11 5.76 15.91
CA GLN A 68 2.01 4.82 16.58
C GLN A 68 2.51 3.80 15.57
N LYS A 69 3.83 3.64 15.48
CA LYS A 69 4.50 2.75 14.52
C LYS A 69 5.50 1.87 15.28
N GLU A 70 5.35 0.56 15.19
CA GLU A 70 6.40 -0.37 15.57
C GLU A 70 7.47 -0.35 14.48
N ASN A 71 8.62 0.24 14.77
CA ASN A 71 9.76 0.31 13.86
C ASN A 71 11.05 -0.09 14.61
N ARG A 72 11.07 -1.35 15.08
CA ARG A 72 12.19 -1.92 15.83
C ARG A 72 13.18 -2.59 14.87
N GLY A 73 14.47 -2.55 15.18
CA GLY A 73 15.52 -3.19 14.35
C GLY A 73 15.34 -4.69 14.11
N ASN A 74 14.52 -5.37 14.94
CA ASN A 74 14.09 -6.75 14.73
C ASN A 74 12.55 -6.82 14.57
N MET A 75 12.07 -6.64 13.34
CA MET A 75 10.65 -6.73 13.01
C MET A 75 10.19 -8.20 12.97
N GLN A 76 9.24 -8.54 13.85
CA GLN A 76 8.60 -9.85 13.91
C GLN A 76 7.16 -9.74 13.41
N ARG A 77 6.55 -10.89 13.07
CA ARG A 77 5.18 -10.96 12.54
C ARG A 77 4.16 -10.23 13.43
N VAL A 78 4.34 -10.27 14.75
CA VAL A 78 3.47 -9.58 15.71
C VAL A 78 3.54 -8.05 15.56
N HIS A 79 4.71 -7.49 15.25
CA HIS A 79 4.89 -6.06 15.01
C HIS A 79 4.22 -5.64 13.69
N CYS A 80 4.40 -6.44 12.62
CA CYS A 80 3.71 -6.20 11.35
C CYS A 80 2.20 -6.18 11.54
N LEU A 81 1.65 -7.16 12.27
CA LEU A 81 0.23 -7.23 12.55
C LEU A 81 -0.26 -6.03 13.38
N SER A 82 0.53 -5.60 14.38
CA SER A 82 0.23 -4.41 15.18
C SER A 82 0.16 -3.14 14.33
N ASN A 83 1.11 -2.96 13.40
CA ASN A 83 1.12 -1.83 12.48
C ASN A 83 -0.10 -1.82 11.56
N VAL A 84 -0.43 -2.96 10.97
CA VAL A 84 -1.62 -3.11 10.11
C VAL A 84 -2.89 -2.85 10.91
N ARG A 85 -3.02 -3.39 12.12
CA ARG A 85 -4.18 -3.16 12.99
C ARG A 85 -4.34 -1.68 13.33
N THR A 86 -3.24 -0.99 13.63
CA THR A 86 -3.25 0.46 13.91
C THR A 86 -3.73 1.24 12.68
N ALA A 87 -3.23 0.88 11.49
CA ALA A 87 -3.65 1.52 10.24
C ALA A 87 -5.16 1.33 9.97
N LEU A 88 -5.66 0.11 10.13
CA LEU A 88 -7.09 -0.21 9.97
C LEU A 88 -7.95 0.56 10.98
N SER A 89 -7.57 0.55 12.26
CA SER A 89 -8.28 1.29 13.31
C SER A 89 -8.33 2.79 13.00
N PHE A 90 -7.24 3.34 12.47
CA PHE A 90 -7.19 4.74 12.05
C PHE A 90 -8.15 5.01 10.88
N LEU A 91 -8.15 4.17 9.85
CA LEU A 91 -9.05 4.30 8.70
C LEU A 91 -10.53 4.22 9.10
N GLU A 92 -10.87 3.28 9.99
CA GLU A 92 -12.21 3.15 10.58
C GLU A 92 -12.63 4.42 11.32
N SER A 93 -11.72 4.99 12.12
CA SER A 93 -11.97 6.24 12.85
C SER A 93 -12.23 7.45 11.94
N LYS A 94 -11.72 7.41 10.70
CA LYS A 94 -11.88 8.45 9.68
C LYS A 94 -13.05 8.16 8.72
N GLN A 95 -13.91 7.18 9.02
CA GLN A 95 -15.05 6.77 8.21
C GLN A 95 -14.69 6.35 6.77
N VAL A 96 -13.48 5.82 6.56
CA VAL A 96 -13.16 5.16 5.29
C VAL A 96 -13.94 3.85 5.26
N ARG A 97 -15.12 3.85 4.62
CA ARG A 97 -15.92 2.64 4.42
C ARG A 97 -15.09 1.65 3.60
N GLN A 98 -14.95 0.43 4.11
CA GLN A 98 -14.52 -0.71 3.32
C GLN A 98 -15.57 -0.90 2.21
N ILE A 99 -15.19 -0.63 0.97
CA ILE A 99 -16.04 -0.84 -0.22
C ILE A 99 -15.79 -2.25 -0.75
#